data_AF-A0A271LXX5-F1
#
_entry.id   AF-A0A271LXX5-F1
#
_cell.length_a   1.000
_cell.length_b   1.000
_cell.length_c   1.000
_cell.angle_alpha   90.00
_cell.angle_beta   90.00
_cell.angle_gamma   90.00
#
_symmetry.space_group_name_H-M   'P 1'
#
loop_
_entity.id
_entity.type
_entity.pdbx_description
1 polymer ?
#
loop_
_entity_poly.entity_id
_entity_poly.type
_entity_poly.pdbx_seq_one_letter_code
_entity_poly.pdbx_strand_id
1 'polypeptide(L)'
;MKIQRTGVSGINPYQKQLNKQEGMKKLSGMQADKLEISSTAKEMQEASKLLEARKERVSSLKQQVTAGEYQPNPEQIAKGLINFFRKP
;
A
#
# COMPACT_ATOMS: atom_id res chain seq x y z
N MET A 1 -8.07 -68.32 -34.54
CA MET A 1 -6.98 -67.63 -33.81
C MET A 1 -7.25 -66.13 -33.79
N LYS A 2 -7.07 -65.46 -32.64
CA LYS A 2 -7.40 -64.03 -32.46
C LYS A 2 -6.11 -63.28 -32.11
N ILE A 3 -5.75 -62.29 -32.93
CA ILE A 3 -4.50 -61.51 -32.79
C ILE A 3 -4.83 -60.22 -32.04
N GLN A 4 -4.18 -59.96 -30.91
CA GLN A 4 -4.25 -58.66 -30.22
C GLN A 4 -3.13 -57.73 -30.70
N ARG A 5 -3.49 -56.58 -31.26
CA ARG A 5 -2.54 -55.52 -31.63
C ARG A 5 -2.22 -54.70 -30.38
N THR A 6 -0.96 -54.72 -29.94
CA THR A 6 -0.43 -53.83 -28.90
C THR A 6 -0.08 -52.48 -29.50
N GLY A 7 -1.05 -51.56 -29.51
CA GLY A 7 -0.84 -50.16 -29.90
C GLY A 7 -0.39 -49.32 -28.71
N VAL A 8 0.82 -48.78 -28.81
CA VAL A 8 1.40 -47.60 -28.12
C VAL A 8 0.60 -47.02 -26.93
N SER A 9 1.21 -47.19 -25.77
CA SER A 9 0.77 -46.70 -24.47
C SER A 9 0.49 -45.19 -24.42
N GLY A 10 -0.76 -44.83 -24.11
CA GLY A 10 -1.10 -43.88 -23.04
C GLY A 10 -0.74 -42.40 -23.15
N ILE A 11 -0.08 -41.92 -24.20
CA ILE A 11 0.29 -40.49 -24.29
C ILE A 11 -0.75 -39.76 -25.13
N ASN A 12 -1.85 -39.38 -24.50
CA ASN A 12 -2.88 -38.55 -25.13
C ASN A 12 -2.45 -37.07 -25.02
N PRO A 13 -2.02 -36.41 -26.13
CA PRO A 13 -1.46 -35.05 -26.09
C PRO A 13 -2.46 -34.00 -25.57
N TYR A 14 -3.76 -34.27 -25.72
CA TYR A 14 -4.84 -33.42 -25.21
C TYR A 14 -4.92 -33.39 -23.68
N GLN A 15 -4.59 -34.50 -23.00
CA GLN A 15 -4.62 -34.56 -21.53
C GLN A 15 -3.53 -33.68 -20.89
N LYS A 16 -2.38 -33.52 -21.56
CA LYS A 16 -1.31 -32.64 -21.08
C LYS A 16 -1.73 -31.17 -21.07
N GLN A 17 -2.55 -30.76 -22.03
CA GLN A 17 -3.05 -29.39 -22.13
C GLN A 17 -4.06 -29.06 -21.02
N LEU A 18 -4.96 -30.02 -20.73
CA LEU A 18 -5.90 -29.92 -19.61
C LEU A 18 -5.17 -29.83 -18.26
N ASN A 19 -4.21 -30.70 -18.01
CA ASN A 19 -3.42 -30.69 -16.76
C ASN A 19 -2.63 -29.38 -16.57
N LYS A 20 -2.13 -28.77 -17.65
CA LYS A 20 -1.42 -27.48 -17.61
C LYS A 20 -2.37 -26.32 -17.27
N GLN A 21 -3.60 -26.34 -17.79
CA GLN A 21 -4.62 -25.36 -17.42
C GLN A 21 -5.07 -25.51 -15.96
N GLU A 22 -5.19 -26.74 -15.45
CA GLU A 22 -5.51 -26.96 -14.02
C GLU A 22 -4.39 -26.51 -13.09
N GLY A 23 -3.12 -26.71 -13.46
CA GLY A 23 -1.97 -26.20 -12.71
C GLY A 23 -1.94 -24.66 -12.63
N MET A 24 -2.29 -23.96 -13.71
CA MET A 24 -2.39 -22.49 -13.70
C MET A 24 -3.55 -21.97 -12.84
N LYS A 25 -4.69 -22.66 -12.80
CA LYS A 25 -5.81 -22.32 -11.90
C LYS A 25 -5.47 -22.53 -10.42
N LYS A 26 -4.61 -23.50 -10.08
CA LYS A 26 -4.12 -23.68 -8.71
C LYS A 26 -3.19 -22.54 -8.27
N LEU A 27 -2.40 -21.98 -9.18
CA LEU A 27 -1.52 -20.83 -8.91
C LEU A 27 -2.30 -19.51 -8.70
N SER A 28 -3.45 -19.32 -9.36
CA SER A 28 -4.31 -18.15 -9.13
C SER A 28 -5.10 -18.19 -7.82
N GLY A 29 -5.16 -19.36 -7.15
CA GLY A 29 -5.75 -19.54 -5.83
C GLY A 29 -4.77 -19.26 -4.68
N MET A 30 -3.49 -19.05 -4.98
CA MET A 30 -2.49 -18.69 -3.97
C MET A 30 -2.68 -17.21 -3.65
N GLN A 31 -3.39 -16.94 -2.55
CA GLN A 31 -3.60 -15.59 -2.01
C GLN A 31 -2.23 -14.93 -1.83
N ALA A 32 -1.93 -13.94 -2.67
CA ALA A 32 -0.77 -13.08 -2.46
C ALA A 32 -1.08 -12.17 -1.27
N ASP A 33 -0.07 -11.89 -0.45
CA ASP A 33 -0.19 -10.93 0.65
C ASP A 33 -0.63 -9.58 0.08
N LYS A 34 -1.88 -9.19 0.35
CA LYS A 34 -2.48 -7.94 -0.12
C LYS A 34 -2.57 -6.98 1.06
N LEU A 35 -1.80 -5.89 0.99
CA LEU A 35 -1.91 -4.79 1.94
C LEU A 35 -2.99 -3.81 1.44
N GLU A 36 -4.19 -3.87 2.00
CA GLU A 36 -5.24 -2.87 1.74
C GLU A 36 -5.24 -1.81 2.84
N ILE A 37 -5.22 -0.52 2.46
CA ILE A 37 -5.43 0.58 3.40
C ILE A 37 -6.88 0.50 3.88
N SER A 38 -7.11 0.39 5.19
CA SER A 38 -8.45 0.27 5.76
C SER A 38 -9.31 1.49 5.38
N SER A 39 -10.63 1.28 5.28
CA SER A 39 -11.60 2.37 5.07
C SER A 39 -11.45 3.47 6.13
N THR A 40 -11.26 3.07 7.38
CA THR A 40 -11.01 3.98 8.50
C THR A 40 -9.73 4.82 8.33
N ALA A 41 -8.65 4.25 7.80
CA ALA A 41 -7.41 4.98 7.55
C ALA A 41 -7.58 5.99 6.40
N LYS A 42 -8.38 5.66 5.38
CA LYS A 42 -8.74 6.59 4.31
C LYS A 42 -9.55 7.77 4.84
N GLU A 43 -10.54 7.51 5.69
CA GLU A 43 -11.35 8.57 6.33
C GLU A 43 -10.48 9.47 7.23
N MET A 44 -9.53 8.90 7.98
CA MET A 44 -8.57 9.71 8.76
C MET A 44 -7.63 10.54 7.89
N GLN A 45 -7.31 10.08 6.68
CA GLN A 45 -6.51 10.83 5.71
C GLN A 45 -7.28 12.04 5.13
N GLU A 46 -8.62 12.02 5.16
CA GLU A 46 -9.47 13.14 4.74
C GLU A 46 -9.47 14.34 5.71
N ALA A 47 -8.35 14.58 6.41
CA ALA A 47 -8.05 15.80 7.16
C ALA A 47 -7.95 17.07 6.28
N SER A 48 -8.61 17.09 5.11
CA SER A 48 -8.59 18.11 4.09
C SER A 48 -8.95 19.50 4.60
N LYS A 49 -9.81 19.61 5.62
CA LYS A 49 -10.17 20.91 6.22
C LYS A 49 -9.01 21.59 6.93
N LEU A 50 -8.04 20.83 7.47
CA LEU A 50 -6.85 21.41 8.10
C LEU A 50 -5.82 21.91 7.09
N LEU A 51 -5.92 21.51 5.81
CA LEU A 51 -4.95 21.88 4.78
C LEU A 51 -5.01 23.38 4.44
N GLU A 52 -6.19 23.99 4.39
CA GLU A 52 -6.33 25.42 4.06
C GLU A 52 -5.78 26.32 5.17
N ALA A 53 -6.22 26.11 6.41
CA ALA A 53 -5.67 26.83 7.57
C ALA A 53 -4.16 26.64 7.72
N ARG A 54 -3.63 25.45 7.36
CA ARG A 54 -2.19 25.20 7.34
C ARG A 54 -1.47 25.98 6.24
N LYS A 55 -2.04 26.08 5.04
CA LYS A 55 -1.45 26.85 3.93
C LYS A 55 -1.27 28.31 4.31
N GLU A 56 -2.30 28.94 4.86
CA GLU A 56 -2.26 30.34 5.31
C GLU A 56 -1.21 30.57 6.40
N ARG A 57 -1.16 29.67 7.39
CA ARG A 57 -0.15 29.74 8.45
C ARG A 57 1.26 29.62 7.91
N VAL A 58 1.49 28.74 6.94
CA VAL A 58 2.81 28.56 6.31
C VAL A 58 3.20 29.79 5.49
N SER A 59 2.28 30.40 4.73
CA SER A 59 2.60 31.62 3.96
C SER A 59 2.98 32.78 4.87
N SER A 60 2.25 32.97 5.97
CA SER A 60 2.57 34.02 6.97
C SER A 60 3.96 33.81 7.58
N LEU A 61 4.28 32.57 7.99
CA LEU A 61 5.60 32.25 8.54
C LEU A 61 6.73 32.48 7.52
N LYS A 62 6.52 32.12 6.26
CA LYS A 62 7.50 32.36 5.20
C LYS A 62 7.81 33.85 5.04
N GLN A 63 6.78 34.71 5.07
CA GLN A 63 6.95 36.16 4.99
C GLN A 63 7.78 36.70 6.16
N GLN A 64 7.48 36.28 7.39
CA GLN A 64 8.23 36.69 8.58
C GLN A 64 9.70 36.25 8.52
N VAL A 65 9.96 35.04 8.02
CA VAL A 65 11.33 34.54 7.84
C VAL A 65 12.08 35.35 6.80
N THR A 66 11.46 35.64 5.65
CA THR A 66 12.09 36.46 4.60
C THR A 66 12.34 37.90 5.02
N ALA A 67 11.48 38.45 5.88
CA ALA A 67 11.65 39.79 6.45
C ALA A 67 12.72 39.83 7.56
N GLY A 68 13.19 38.68 8.05
CA GLY A 68 14.12 38.59 9.17
C GLY A 68 13.48 38.84 10.55
N GLU A 69 12.15 38.95 10.60
CA GLU A 69 11.37 39.22 11.83
C GLU A 69 11.01 37.94 12.59
N TYR A 70 11.24 36.77 11.98
CA TYR A 70 10.96 35.50 12.62
C TYR A 70 11.93 35.23 13.78
N GLN A 71 11.41 35.24 15.00
CA GLN A 71 12.16 34.94 16.21
C GLN A 71 11.81 33.53 16.71
N PRO A 72 12.75 32.56 16.64
CA PRO A 72 12.54 31.24 17.22
C PRO A 72 12.34 31.36 18.74
N ASN A 73 11.24 30.82 19.25
CA ASN A 73 10.97 30.75 20.68
C ASN A 73 11.43 29.37 21.23
N PRO A 74 12.50 29.31 22.06
CA PRO A 74 13.03 28.05 22.58
C PRO A 74 12.02 27.25 23.42
N GLU A 75 11.18 27.92 24.21
CA GLU A 75 10.18 27.28 25.06
C GLU A 75 9.10 26.59 24.22
N GLN A 76 8.66 27.25 23.14
CA GLN A 76 7.68 26.68 22.21
C GLN A 76 8.25 25.50 21.44
N ILE A 77 9.53 25.56 21.06
CA ILE A 77 10.23 24.44 20.40
C ILE A 77 10.30 23.24 21.35
N ALA A 78 10.78 23.44 22.58
CA ALA A 78 10.86 22.39 23.58
C ALA A 78 9.48 21.76 23.88
N LYS A 79 8.45 22.60 24.02
CA LYS A 79 7.06 22.16 24.19
C LYS A 79 6.58 21.32 22.99
N GLY A 80 6.91 21.73 21.76
CA GLY A 80 6.58 21.00 20.55
C GLY A 80 7.21 19.60 20.51
N LEU A 81 8.50 19.50 20.86
CA LEU A 81 9.23 18.23 20.93
C LEU A 81 8.61 17.29 21.97
N ILE A 82 8.37 17.78 23.19
CA ILE A 82 7.74 16.98 24.26
C ILE A 82 6.35 16.51 23.84
N ASN A 83 5.53 17.40 23.27
CA ASN A 83 4.17 17.05 22.85
C ASN A 83 4.13 16.02 21.72
N PHE A 84 5.15 15.97 20.86
CA PHE A 84 5.20 15.02 19.76
C PHE A 84 5.72 13.65 20.19
N PHE A 85 6.77 13.61 21.02
CA PHE A 85 7.45 12.35 21.37
C PHE A 85 7.01 11.73 22.70
N ARG A 86 6.48 12.53 23.64
CA ARG A 86 6.23 12.09 25.02
C ARG A 86 4.74 12.04 25.40
N LYS A 87 3.83 12.53 24.55
CA LYS A 87 2.40 12.37 24.82
C LYS A 87 2.01 10.90 24.60
N PRO A 88 1.38 10.24 25.59
CA PRO A 88 0.87 8.88 25.45
C PRO A 88 -0.28 8.80 24.45
#